data_AF-A0A3N9S1K3-F1
#
_entry.id   AF-A0A3N9S1K3-F1
#
_cell.length_a   1.000
_cell.length_b   1.000
_cell.length_c   1.000
_cell.angle_alpha   90.00
_cell.angle_beta   90.00
_cell.angle_gamma   90.00
#
_symmetry.space_group_name_H-M   'P 1'
#
loop_
_entity.id
_entity.type
_entity.pdbx_description
1 polymer ?
#
loop_
_entity_poly.entity_id
_entity_poly.type
_entity_poly.pdbx_seq_one_letter_code
_entity_poly.pdbx_strand_id
1 'polypeptide(L)'
;MTGPLPAGTGQGNKRPRHSRRLSDELVEDARALFQERTDRTLTSEDARQMLENLVGFFSVLIEWNRDEALMSTESNGDTTIHAASQE
;
A
#
# COMPACT_ATOMS: atom_id res chain seq x y z
N MET A 1 44.54 11.08 6.88
CA MET A 1 44.50 9.62 6.68
C MET A 1 43.40 9.07 7.56
N THR A 2 42.20 8.98 7.00
CA THR A 2 40.96 8.64 7.75
C THR A 2 40.71 7.15 7.60
N GLY A 3 40.52 6.46 8.73
CA GLY A 3 40.44 4.99 8.82
C GLY A 3 39.22 4.37 8.11
N PRO A 4 39.19 3.03 7.99
CA PRO A 4 38.20 2.32 7.20
C PRO A 4 36.82 2.26 7.88
N LEU A 5 35.78 2.34 7.06
CA LEU A 5 34.37 2.22 7.44
C LEU A 5 34.05 0.80 7.95
N PRO A 6 33.24 0.64 9.02
CA PRO A 6 32.78 -0.67 9.46
C PRO A 6 31.71 -1.22 8.51
N ALA A 7 31.93 -2.46 8.06
CA ALA A 7 30.97 -3.26 7.33
C ALA A 7 30.02 -4.00 8.28
N GLY A 8 28.74 -3.99 7.93
CA GLY A 8 27.78 -5.04 8.31
C GLY A 8 26.89 -4.72 9.52
N THR A 9 25.58 -4.63 9.31
CA THR A 9 24.71 -5.82 9.38
C THR A 9 23.27 -5.44 9.04
N GLY A 10 22.62 -6.34 8.29
CA GLY A 10 21.27 -6.17 7.81
C GLY A 10 20.26 -6.13 8.95
N GLN A 11 19.44 -5.08 8.94
CA GLN A 11 18.09 -5.16 9.46
C GLN A 11 17.19 -5.32 8.25
N GLY A 12 16.84 -6.58 7.98
CA GLY A 12 15.82 -6.91 7.00
C GLY A 12 14.57 -6.12 7.34
N ASN A 13 14.16 -5.25 6.42
CA ASN A 13 12.80 -4.75 6.36
C ASN A 13 11.90 -5.98 6.45
N LYS A 14 11.34 -6.21 7.63
CA LYS A 14 10.25 -7.16 7.83
C LYS A 14 9.04 -6.56 7.12
N ARG A 15 9.05 -6.66 5.79
CA ARG A 15 7.84 -6.51 4.98
C ARG A 15 6.80 -7.38 5.67
N PRO A 16 5.64 -6.84 6.06
CA PRO A 16 4.60 -7.65 6.66
C PRO A 16 4.31 -8.79 5.68
N ARG A 17 4.72 -10.00 6.03
CA ARG A 17 4.43 -11.22 5.26
C ARG A 17 2.99 -11.59 5.54
N HIS A 18 2.06 -10.76 5.10
CA HIS A 18 0.73 -11.23 4.79
C HIS A 18 0.81 -11.92 3.44
N SER A 19 1.54 -13.05 3.40
CA SER A 19 1.30 -14.05 2.37
C SER A 19 -0.07 -14.65 2.69
N ARG A 20 -1.12 -13.88 2.40
CA ARG A 20 -2.37 -14.48 1.99
C ARG A 20 -1.97 -15.14 0.67
N ARG A 21 -1.56 -16.41 0.74
CA ARG A 21 -1.12 -17.16 -0.44
C ARG A 21 -2.27 -17.03 -1.43
N LEU A 22 -2.01 -16.31 -2.52
CA LEU A 22 -2.93 -16.26 -3.64
C LEU A 22 -3.11 -17.70 -4.09
N SER A 23 -4.36 -18.13 -4.30
CA SER A 23 -4.60 -19.48 -4.80
C SER A 23 -3.95 -19.63 -6.17
N ASP A 24 -3.42 -20.82 -6.46
CA ASP A 24 -2.79 -21.09 -7.75
C ASP A 24 -3.80 -20.87 -8.90
N GLU A 25 -5.08 -21.16 -8.67
CA GLU A 25 -6.18 -20.86 -9.59
C GLU A 25 -6.28 -19.35 -9.91
N LEU A 26 -6.26 -18.49 -8.88
CA LEU A 26 -6.31 -17.05 -9.07
C LEU A 26 -5.07 -16.52 -9.80
N VAL A 27 -3.90 -17.11 -9.54
CA VAL A 27 -2.65 -16.75 -10.23
C VAL A 27 -2.72 -17.13 -11.71
N GLU A 28 -3.26 -18.30 -12.04
CA GLU A 28 -3.42 -18.73 -13.44
C GLU A 28 -4.47 -17.91 -14.19
N ASP A 29 -5.60 -17.59 -13.56
CA ASP A 29 -6.61 -16.70 -14.12
C ASP A 29 -6.04 -15.30 -14.40
N ALA A 30 -5.30 -14.75 -13.45
CA ALA A 30 -4.61 -13.48 -13.61
C ALA A 30 -3.57 -13.56 -14.74
N ARG A 31 -2.82 -14.65 -14.82
CA ARG A 31 -1.84 -14.86 -15.89
C ARG A 31 -2.51 -14.85 -17.25
N ALA A 32 -3.60 -15.59 -17.44
CA ALA A 32 -4.36 -15.61 -18.68
C ALA A 32 -4.87 -14.21 -19.07
N LEU A 33 -5.47 -13.50 -18.11
CA LEU A 33 -6.00 -12.15 -18.31
C LEU A 33 -4.92 -11.13 -18.68
N PHE A 34 -3.76 -11.17 -18.03
CA PHE A 34 -2.67 -10.25 -18.33
C PHE A 34 -1.89 -10.65 -19.59
N GLN A 35 -1.84 -11.93 -19.92
CA GLN A 35 -1.18 -12.43 -21.12
C GLN A 35 -1.88 -11.92 -22.38
N GLU A 36 -3.21 -11.83 -22.39
CA GLU A 36 -3.98 -11.29 -23.53
C GLU A 36 -3.59 -9.82 -23.84
N ARG A 37 -3.12 -9.08 -22.84
CA ARG A 37 -2.84 -7.65 -22.92
C ARG A 37 -1.35 -7.32 -23.00
N THR A 38 -0.50 -8.33 -23.00
CA THR A 38 0.95 -8.16 -22.94
C THR A 38 1.62 -8.99 -24.02
N ASP A 39 2.45 -8.35 -24.85
CA ASP A 39 3.16 -9.01 -25.95
C ASP A 39 4.27 -9.99 -25.49
N ARG A 40 4.65 -9.95 -24.20
CA ARG A 40 5.64 -10.85 -23.61
C ARG A 40 4.96 -12.04 -22.95
N THR A 41 5.59 -13.21 -23.00
CA THR A 41 5.12 -14.39 -22.25
C THR A 41 5.26 -14.16 -20.75
N LEU A 42 4.16 -14.32 -20.02
CA LEU A 42 4.09 -14.19 -18.57
C LEU A 42 4.22 -15.55 -17.91
N THR A 43 5.08 -15.61 -16.89
CA THR A 43 5.18 -16.75 -15.98
C THR A 43 4.16 -16.65 -14.85
N SER A 44 3.91 -17.74 -14.14
CA SER A 44 3.05 -17.73 -12.95
C SER A 44 3.61 -16.81 -11.86
N GLU A 45 4.94 -16.67 -11.75
CA GLU A 45 5.54 -15.73 -10.79
C GLU A 45 5.30 -14.27 -11.22
N ASP A 46 5.34 -13.96 -12.52
CA ASP A 46 4.98 -12.63 -13.00
C ASP A 46 3.55 -12.27 -12.63
N ALA A 47 2.60 -13.19 -12.85
CA ALA A 47 1.20 -13.00 -12.49
C ALA A 47 1.02 -12.82 -10.98
N ARG A 48 1.75 -13.61 -10.17
CA ARG A 48 1.77 -13.49 -8.71
C ARG A 48 2.25 -12.11 -8.27
N GLN A 49 3.34 -11.62 -8.86
CA GLN A 49 3.89 -10.30 -8.54
C GLN A 49 2.95 -9.18 -8.97
N MET A 50 2.28 -9.31 -10.12
CA MET A 50 1.28 -8.35 -10.59
C MET A 50 0.09 -8.27 -9.61
N LEU A 51 -0.41 -9.41 -9.14
CA LEU A 51 -1.48 -9.45 -8.14
C LEU A 51 -1.04 -8.83 -6.80
N GLU A 52 0.18 -9.11 -6.33
CA GLU A 52 0.71 -8.47 -5.13
C GLU A 52 0.81 -6.94 -5.27
N ASN A 53 1.26 -6.47 -6.43
CA ASN A 53 1.34 -5.05 -6.72
C ASN A 53 -0.04 -4.38 -6.73
N LEU A 54 -1.06 -5.04 -7.32
CA LEU A 54 -2.44 -4.54 -7.30
C LEU A 54 -3.00 -4.45 -5.88
N VAL A 55 -2.82 -5.49 -5.08
CA VAL A 55 -3.25 -5.49 -3.67
C VAL A 55 -2.56 -4.36 -2.89
N GLY A 56 -1.26 -4.17 -3.11
CA GLY A 56 -0.51 -3.07 -2.50
C GLY A 56 -1.04 -1.69 -2.92
N PHE A 57 -1.28 -1.48 -4.21
CA PHE A 57 -1.81 -0.23 -4.74
C PHE A 57 -3.17 0.13 -4.13
N PHE A 58 -4.12 -0.81 -4.10
CA PHE A 58 -5.43 -0.55 -3.50
C PHE A 58 -5.36 -0.36 -1.98
N SER A 59 -4.41 -1.02 -1.30
CA SER A 59 -4.21 -0.80 0.14
C SER A 59 -3.84 0.65 0.46
N VAL A 60 -3.00 1.28 -0.37
CA VAL A 60 -2.63 2.70 -0.24
C VAL A 60 -3.84 3.60 -0.50
N LEU A 61 -4.65 3.32 -1.52
CA LEU A 61 -5.87 4.10 -1.80
C LEU A 61 -6.89 4.03 -0.64
N ILE A 62 -7.02 2.85 -0.02
CA ILE A 62 -7.89 2.65 1.14
C ILE A 62 -7.39 3.46 2.35
N GLU A 63 -6.07 3.49 2.56
CA GLU A 63 -5.44 4.28 3.62
C GLU A 63 -5.74 5.77 3.46
N TRP A 64 -5.50 6.33 2.27
CA TRP A 64 -5.79 7.75 2.00
C TRP A 64 -7.28 8.09 2.15
N ASN A 65 -8.17 7.23 1.65
CA ASN A 65 -9.62 7.45 1.80
C ASN A 65 -10.04 7.42 3.27
N ARG A 66 -9.39 6.60 4.11
CA ARG A 66 -9.66 6.57 5.55
C ARG A 66 -9.16 7.85 6.23
N ASP A 67 -8.00 8.35 5.84
CA ASP A 67 -7.43 9.58 6.40
C ASP A 67 -8.30 10.79 6.04
N GLU A 68 -8.80 10.89 4.81
CA GLU A 68 -9.74 11.95 4.40
C GLU A 68 -11.04 11.93 5.22
N ALA A 69 -11.58 10.73 5.52
CA ALA A 69 -12.78 10.57 6.34
C ALA A 69 -12.55 10.99 7.81
N LEU A 70 -11.34 10.76 8.34
CA LEU A 70 -10.97 11.18 9.70
C LEU A 70 -10.71 12.69 9.78
N MET A 71 -10.01 13.27 8.81
CA MET A 71 -9.77 14.73 8.74
C MET A 71 -11.06 15.54 8.60
N SER A 72 -12.06 15.00 7.88
CA SER A 72 -13.38 15.63 7.76
C SER A 72 -14.18 15.61 9.07
N THR A 73 -13.88 14.66 9.97
CA THR A 73 -14.53 14.54 11.28
C THR A 73 -13.92 15.51 12.30
N GLU A 74 -12.61 15.78 12.21
CA GLU A 74 -11.91 16.69 13.14
C GLU A 74 -12.21 18.18 12.89
N SER A 75 -12.63 18.56 11.67
CA SER A 75 -12.98 19.96 11.34
C SER A 75 -14.29 20.47 11.96
N ASN A 76 -15.12 19.62 12.56
CA ASN A 76 -16.41 20.04 13.17
C ASN A 76 -16.34 20.28 14.69
N GLY A 77 -15.14 20.25 15.28
CA GLY A 77 -14.96 20.29 16.73
C GLY A 77 -14.58 21.64 17.36
N ASP A 78 -14.12 22.64 16.59
CA ASP A 78 -13.56 23.86 17.18
C ASP A 78 -14.10 25.15 16.55
N THR A 79 -15.36 25.45 16.83
CA THR A 79 -15.85 26.83 16.83
C THR A 79 -16.70 27.04 18.08
N THR A 80 -16.03 27.01 19.24
CA THR A 80 -16.61 27.56 20.47
C THR A 80 -16.60 29.09 20.36
N ILE A 81 -17.68 29.62 19.80
CA ILE A 81 -18.36 30.88 20.14
C ILE A 81 -17.46 32.00 20.72
N HIS A 82 -16.86 32.81 19.86
CA HIS A 82 -16.65 34.24 20.17
C HIS A 82 -17.82 35.03 19.59
N ALA A 83 -18.98 34.94 20.22
CA ALA A 83 -20.10 35.84 19.93
C ALA A 83 -20.44 36.63 21.20
N ALA A 84 -20.18 37.93 21.08
CA ALA A 84 -20.53 38.99 21.99
C ALA A 84 -21.91 38.84 22.65
N SER A 85 -21.95 39.06 23.97
CA SER A 85 -23.05 39.76 24.61
C SER A 85 -22.47 40.92 25.40
N GLN A 86 -22.62 42.11 24.84
CA GLN A 86 -22.78 43.33 25.63
C GLN A 86 -24.03 43.14 26.48
N GLU A 87 -23.96 43.51 27.76
CA GLU A 87 -24.92 44.35 28.48
C GLU A 87 -24.27 44.87 29.77
#